data_AF-A0AA51P5X2-F1
#
_entry.id   AF-A0AA51P5X2-F1
#
_cell.length_a   1.000
_cell.length_b   1.000
_cell.length_c   1.000
_cell.angle_alpha   90.00
_cell.angle_beta   90.00
_cell.angle_gamma   90.00
#
_symmetry.space_group_name_H-M   'P 1'
#
loop_
_entity.id
_entity.type
_entity.pdbx_description
1 polymer ?
#
loop_
_entity_poly.entity_id
_entity_poly.type
_entity_poly.pdbx_seq_one_letter_code
_entity_poly.pdbx_strand_id
1 'polypeptide(L)'
;GAPASGKGTISSRIVKKYNIEHVSSGDKLRDHIVNQTELGKEVKSYMDDGKLVPDDLMIKFMIAELKKVHNRPWLLDGFPRTLGQANALWKVQPVDLVLNLVVPFDVIIDRVKNRWVHLPSGRVYNIGFNTPKAMKKDDITGEDLVQRPDDNPLTVQKRLEIYESTTHPVIDFYKKKG
;
A
#
# COMPACT_ATOMS: atom_id res chain seq x y z
N GLY A 1 0.45 -6.77 6.73
CA GLY A 1 1.36 -5.66 7.09
C GLY A 1 0.59 -4.35 7.22
N ALA A 2 0.62 -3.76 8.42
CA ALA A 2 -0.12 -2.53 8.76
C ALA A 2 0.33 -1.30 7.93
N PRO A 3 -0.46 -0.21 7.85
CA PRO A 3 0.02 1.07 7.32
C PRO A 3 1.35 1.48 7.99
N ALA A 4 2.26 2.08 7.22
CA ALA A 4 3.60 2.50 7.68
C ALA A 4 4.47 1.46 8.44
N SER A 5 4.14 0.16 8.33
CA SER A 5 4.99 -0.94 8.82
C SER A 5 6.35 -1.08 8.12
N GLY A 6 6.62 -0.28 7.07
CA GLY A 6 7.83 -0.41 6.24
C GLY A 6 7.67 -1.36 5.04
N LYS A 7 6.47 -1.90 4.85
CA LYS A 7 6.05 -2.72 3.68
C LYS A 7 6.59 -2.18 2.35
N GLY A 8 6.35 -0.92 2.01
CA GLY A 8 6.80 -0.34 0.73
C GLY A 8 8.32 -0.33 0.57
N THR A 9 9.07 -0.11 1.66
CA THR A 9 10.54 -0.16 1.65
C THR A 9 11.03 -1.58 1.37
N ILE A 10 10.41 -2.59 1.99
CA ILE A 10 10.72 -3.99 1.75
C ILE A 10 10.32 -4.40 0.33
N SER A 11 9.13 -4.01 -0.15
CA SER A 11 8.67 -4.25 -1.52
C SER A 11 9.67 -3.71 -2.54
N SER A 12 10.12 -2.45 -2.39
CA SER A 12 11.11 -1.84 -3.28
C SER A 12 12.44 -2.62 -3.33
N ARG A 13 12.91 -3.13 -2.18
CA ARG A 13 14.13 -3.95 -2.12
C ARG A 13 13.95 -5.30 -2.81
N ILE A 14 12.80 -5.96 -2.63
CA ILE A 14 12.48 -7.24 -3.28
C ILE A 14 12.40 -7.03 -4.79
N VAL A 15 11.65 -6.03 -5.25
CA VAL A 15 11.50 -5.67 -6.67
C VAL A 15 12.85 -5.43 -7.33
N LYS A 16 13.71 -4.62 -6.70
CA LYS A 16 15.05 -4.34 -7.22
C LYS A 16 15.95 -5.57 -7.26
N LYS A 17 15.88 -6.44 -6.24
CA LYS A 17 16.75 -7.62 -6.13
C LYS A 17 16.37 -8.74 -7.08
N TYR A 18 15.07 -8.98 -7.27
CA TYR A 18 14.54 -10.14 -7.99
C TYR A 18 13.90 -9.80 -9.34
N ASN A 19 13.88 -8.52 -9.72
CA ASN A 19 13.31 -8.05 -10.99
C ASN A 19 11.87 -8.53 -11.21
N ILE A 20 11.01 -8.26 -10.23
CA ILE A 20 9.58 -8.65 -10.24
C ILE A 20 8.70 -7.42 -10.37
N GLU A 21 7.52 -7.58 -10.99
CA GLU A 21 6.56 -6.50 -11.18
C GLU A 21 5.91 -6.09 -9.85
N HIS A 22 5.82 -4.79 -9.59
CA HIS A 22 5.24 -4.27 -8.36
C HIS A 22 3.82 -3.76 -8.60
N VAL A 23 2.84 -4.40 -7.98
CA VAL A 23 1.42 -4.01 -8.09
C VAL A 23 0.94 -3.50 -6.73
N SER A 24 1.11 -2.19 -6.51
CA SER A 24 0.64 -1.48 -5.31
C SER A 24 -0.77 -0.95 -5.52
N SER A 25 -1.75 -1.48 -4.79
CA SER A 25 -3.14 -1.00 -4.88
C SER A 25 -3.24 0.47 -4.52
N GLY A 26 -2.55 0.88 -3.45
CA GLY A 26 -2.58 2.25 -2.97
C GLY A 26 -1.96 3.25 -3.93
N ASP A 27 -0.82 2.93 -4.54
CA ASP A 27 -0.18 3.87 -5.48
C ASP A 27 -1.02 3.99 -6.75
N LYS A 28 -1.50 2.87 -7.31
CA LYS A 28 -2.34 2.92 -8.51
C LYS A 28 -3.65 3.69 -8.28
N LEU A 29 -4.31 3.52 -7.14
CA LEU A 29 -5.50 4.32 -6.82
C LEU A 29 -5.18 5.82 -6.66
N ARG A 30 -4.02 6.18 -6.09
CA ARG A 30 -3.57 7.57 -6.04
C ARG A 30 -3.33 8.14 -7.42
N ASP A 31 -2.74 7.37 -8.33
CA ASP A 31 -2.56 7.80 -9.72
C ASP A 31 -3.91 8.08 -10.39
N HIS A 32 -4.93 7.25 -10.13
CA HIS A 32 -6.29 7.48 -10.59
C HIS A 32 -6.92 8.76 -10.03
N ILE A 33 -6.68 9.08 -8.75
CA ILE A 33 -7.14 10.32 -8.09
C ILE A 33 -6.44 11.54 -8.70
N VAL A 34 -5.12 11.51 -8.85
CA VAL A 34 -4.32 12.61 -9.42
C VAL A 34 -4.77 12.90 -10.85
N ASN A 35 -5.02 11.86 -11.65
CA ASN A 35 -5.49 11.98 -13.03
C ASN A 35 -7.01 12.22 -13.15
N GLN A 36 -7.72 12.40 -12.02
CA GLN A 36 -9.16 12.70 -11.98
C GLN A 36 -10.04 11.75 -12.80
N THR A 37 -9.63 10.48 -12.89
CA THR A 37 -10.44 9.44 -13.56
C THR A 37 -11.73 9.18 -12.78
N GLU A 38 -12.72 8.56 -13.42
CA GLU A 38 -13.98 8.20 -12.73
C GLU A 38 -13.74 7.33 -11.50
N LEU A 39 -12.88 6.30 -11.62
CA LEU A 39 -12.44 5.50 -10.48
C LEU A 39 -11.77 6.37 -9.40
N GLY A 40 -10.91 7.30 -9.80
CA GLY A 40 -10.23 8.22 -8.88
C GLY A 40 -11.20 9.08 -8.08
N LYS A 41 -12.22 9.65 -8.74
CA LYS A 41 -13.28 10.43 -8.08
C LYS A 41 -14.07 9.58 -7.10
N GLU A 42 -14.41 8.35 -7.49
CA GLU A 42 -15.18 7.40 -6.68
C GLU A 42 -14.41 6.99 -5.40
N VAL A 43 -13.12 6.71 -5.51
CA VAL A 43 -12.31 6.19 -4.38
C VAL A 43 -11.73 7.28 -3.48
N LYS A 44 -11.69 8.55 -3.94
CA LYS A 44 -11.04 9.66 -3.23
C LYS A 44 -11.54 9.82 -1.80
N SER A 45 -12.86 9.87 -1.61
CA SER A 45 -13.47 10.05 -0.28
C SER A 45 -13.12 8.92 0.68
N TYR A 46 -13.13 7.67 0.20
CA TYR A 46 -12.73 6.51 1.02
C TYR A 46 -11.27 6.63 1.47
N MET A 47 -10.37 7.04 0.56
CA MET A 47 -8.95 7.17 0.87
C MET A 47 -8.67 8.32 1.83
N ASP A 48 -9.28 9.49 1.61
CA ASP A 48 -9.14 10.68 2.46
C ASP A 48 -9.64 10.38 3.89
N ASP A 49 -10.75 9.64 4.01
CA ASP A 49 -11.35 9.24 5.29
C ASP A 49 -10.65 8.06 5.98
N GLY A 50 -9.67 7.43 5.32
CA GLY A 50 -8.99 6.23 5.82
C GLY A 50 -9.83 4.95 5.79
N LYS A 51 -10.93 4.95 5.03
CA LYS A 51 -11.83 3.80 4.84
C LYS A 51 -11.28 2.84 3.78
N LEU A 52 -11.79 1.62 3.80
CA LEU A 52 -11.59 0.70 2.68
C LEU A 52 -12.48 1.10 1.51
N VAL A 53 -11.91 1.06 0.31
CA VAL A 53 -12.68 1.05 -0.93
C VAL A 53 -13.52 -0.24 -0.96
N PRO A 54 -14.78 -0.22 -1.41
CA PRO A 54 -15.64 -1.40 -1.46
C PRO A 54 -14.97 -2.61 -2.14
N ASP A 55 -15.20 -3.80 -1.58
CA ASP A 55 -14.53 -5.02 -2.02
C ASP A 55 -14.75 -5.32 -3.50
N ASP A 56 -15.99 -5.22 -4.01
CA ASP A 56 -16.29 -5.51 -5.42
C ASP A 56 -15.51 -4.60 -6.37
N LEU A 57 -15.40 -3.30 -6.01
CA LEU A 57 -14.64 -2.33 -6.79
C LEU A 57 -13.14 -2.66 -6.74
N MET A 58 -12.60 -2.96 -5.55
CA MET A 58 -11.19 -3.32 -5.40
C MET A 58 -10.81 -4.62 -6.09
N ILE A 59 -11.65 -5.63 -6.00
CA ILE A 59 -11.43 -6.94 -6.64
C ILE A 59 -11.38 -6.75 -8.16
N LYS A 60 -12.39 -6.08 -8.73
CA LYS A 60 -12.45 -5.81 -10.17
C LYS A 60 -11.22 -5.04 -10.64
N PHE A 61 -10.83 -3.99 -9.91
CA PHE A 61 -9.67 -3.18 -10.21
C PHE A 61 -8.36 -3.99 -10.14
N MET A 62 -8.11 -4.71 -9.05
CA MET A 62 -6.85 -5.43 -8.86
C MET A 62 -6.69 -6.62 -9.79
N ILE A 63 -7.78 -7.32 -10.13
CA ILE A 63 -7.74 -8.38 -11.14
C ILE A 63 -7.38 -7.79 -12.51
N ALA A 64 -7.92 -6.62 -12.87
CA ALA A 64 -7.56 -5.96 -14.12
C ALA A 64 -6.08 -5.55 -14.15
N GLU A 65 -5.55 -5.05 -13.03
CA GLU A 65 -4.13 -4.70 -12.90
C GLU A 65 -3.21 -5.92 -12.97
N LEU A 66 -3.57 -7.03 -12.33
CA LEU A 66 -2.81 -8.28 -12.39
C LEU A 66 -2.75 -8.86 -13.81
N LYS A 67 -3.84 -8.76 -14.58
CA LYS A 67 -3.84 -9.21 -15.99
C LYS A 67 -2.80 -8.50 -16.86
N LYS A 68 -2.46 -7.23 -16.56
CA LYS A 68 -1.41 -6.46 -17.27
C LYS A 68 0.00 -6.98 -17.00
N VAL A 69 0.18 -7.74 -15.92
CA VAL A 69 1.47 -8.30 -15.55
C VAL A 69 1.79 -9.57 -16.36
N HIS A 70 0.76 -10.21 -16.93
CA HIS A 70 0.88 -11.47 -17.70
C HIS A 70 1.58 -12.56 -16.88
N ASN A 71 2.59 -13.23 -17.46
CA ASN A 71 3.34 -14.33 -16.84
C ASN A 71 4.62 -13.86 -16.13
N ARG A 72 4.81 -12.56 -15.92
CA ARG A 72 5.96 -12.06 -15.17
C ARG A 72 5.75 -12.32 -13.67
N PRO A 73 6.81 -12.62 -12.91
CA PRO A 73 6.71 -12.70 -11.45
C PRO A 73 6.27 -11.33 -10.89
N TRP A 74 5.43 -11.35 -9.87
CA TRP A 74 4.80 -10.15 -9.34
C TRP A 74 4.77 -10.12 -7.81
N LEU A 75 4.68 -8.92 -7.28
CA LEU A 75 4.46 -8.63 -5.87
C LEU A 75 3.21 -7.75 -5.73
N LEU A 76 2.20 -8.29 -5.06
CA LEU A 76 1.05 -7.51 -4.62
C LEU A 76 1.38 -6.76 -3.33
N ASP A 77 1.20 -5.44 -3.35
CA ASP A 77 1.33 -4.61 -2.14
C ASP A 77 0.00 -3.92 -1.81
N GLY A 78 -0.51 -4.21 -0.61
CA GLY A 78 -1.72 -3.61 -0.07
C GLY A 78 -3.02 -4.23 -0.59
N PHE A 79 -2.97 -5.44 -1.16
CA PHE A 79 -4.11 -6.27 -1.53
C PHE A 79 -3.71 -7.76 -1.39
N PRO A 80 -4.57 -8.64 -0.88
CA PRO A 80 -5.90 -8.38 -0.34
C PRO A 80 -5.87 -7.78 1.08
N ARG A 81 -6.94 -7.08 1.46
CA ARG A 81 -7.14 -6.50 2.81
C ARG A 81 -8.33 -7.07 3.59
N THR A 82 -9.20 -7.80 2.90
CA THR A 82 -10.37 -8.46 3.49
C THR A 82 -10.40 -9.92 3.07
N LEU A 83 -11.16 -10.73 3.82
CA LEU A 83 -11.36 -12.13 3.48
C LEU A 83 -12.06 -12.30 2.11
N GLY A 84 -12.99 -11.40 1.75
CA GLY A 84 -13.65 -11.40 0.44
C GLY A 84 -12.65 -11.22 -0.70
N GLN A 85 -11.76 -10.23 -0.58
CA GLN A 85 -10.68 -9.99 -1.53
C GLN A 85 -9.72 -11.18 -1.64
N ALA A 86 -9.34 -11.79 -0.50
CA ALA A 86 -8.44 -12.94 -0.48
C ALA A 86 -9.05 -14.17 -1.19
N ASN A 87 -10.33 -14.45 -0.95
CA ASN A 87 -11.06 -15.52 -1.64
C ASN A 87 -11.16 -15.25 -3.15
N ALA A 88 -11.48 -14.03 -3.55
CA ALA A 88 -11.58 -13.66 -4.96
C ALA A 88 -10.23 -13.77 -5.69
N LEU A 89 -9.16 -13.28 -5.06
CA LEU A 89 -7.80 -13.42 -5.59
C LEU A 89 -7.42 -14.88 -5.77
N TRP A 90 -7.60 -15.70 -4.73
CA TRP A 90 -7.20 -17.12 -4.76
C TRP A 90 -7.88 -17.93 -5.87
N LYS A 91 -9.13 -17.59 -6.21
CA LYS A 91 -9.88 -18.26 -7.30
C LYS A 91 -9.29 -17.98 -8.68
N VAL A 92 -8.71 -16.80 -8.89
CA VAL A 92 -8.22 -16.34 -10.20
C VAL A 92 -6.72 -16.57 -10.33
N GLN A 93 -5.99 -16.30 -9.25
CA GLN A 93 -4.53 -16.28 -9.21
C GLN A 93 -4.07 -16.74 -7.80
N PRO A 94 -3.87 -18.05 -7.58
CA PRO A 94 -3.26 -18.55 -6.35
C PRO A 94 -1.91 -17.87 -6.08
N VAL A 95 -1.62 -17.60 -4.81
CA VAL A 95 -0.36 -16.95 -4.38
C VAL A 95 0.62 -17.99 -3.88
N ASP A 96 1.89 -17.87 -4.27
CA ASP A 96 2.94 -18.80 -3.85
C ASP A 96 3.50 -18.47 -2.46
N LEU A 97 3.53 -17.19 -2.09
CA LEU A 97 4.12 -16.70 -0.85
C LEU A 97 3.39 -15.48 -0.32
N VAL A 98 3.15 -15.46 1.01
CA VAL A 98 2.57 -14.32 1.71
C VAL A 98 3.53 -13.84 2.79
N LEU A 99 3.95 -12.59 2.69
CA LEU A 99 4.82 -11.95 3.68
C LEU A 99 4.00 -11.03 4.58
N ASN A 100 3.97 -11.34 5.88
CA ASN A 100 3.32 -10.49 6.87
C ASN A 100 4.35 -9.75 7.74
N LEU A 101 4.44 -8.43 7.55
CA LEU A 101 5.24 -7.56 8.42
C LEU A 101 4.44 -7.20 9.67
N VAL A 102 4.91 -7.67 10.82
CA VAL A 102 4.35 -7.36 12.15
C VAL A 102 5.21 -6.28 12.79
N VAL A 103 4.62 -5.11 13.05
CA VAL A 103 5.28 -3.96 13.65
C VAL A 103 4.36 -3.37 14.73
N PRO A 104 4.87 -3.03 15.92
CA PRO A 104 4.10 -2.38 16.98
C PRO A 104 3.41 -1.09 16.53
N PHE A 105 2.21 -0.81 17.06
CA PHE A 105 1.37 0.32 16.61
C PHE A 105 1.94 1.69 17.00
N ASP A 106 2.55 1.80 18.18
CA ASP A 106 3.30 2.97 18.63
C ASP A 106 4.40 3.35 17.63
N VAL A 107 5.19 2.37 17.18
CA VAL A 107 6.21 2.56 16.15
C VAL A 107 5.60 3.00 14.82
N ILE A 108 4.42 2.49 14.45
CA ILE A 108 3.71 2.89 13.23
C ILE A 108 3.26 4.35 13.30
N ILE A 109 2.63 4.75 14.40
CA ILE A 109 2.13 6.12 14.59
C ILE A 109 3.27 7.13 14.46
N ASP A 110 4.41 6.86 15.09
CA ASP A 110 5.56 7.75 15.02
C ASP A 110 6.21 7.79 13.64
N ARG A 111 6.18 6.68 12.90
CA ARG A 111 6.64 6.66 11.50
C ARG A 111 5.76 7.51 10.61
N VAL A 112 4.43 7.51 10.77
CA VAL A 112 3.57 8.27 9.85
C VAL A 112 3.80 9.77 9.97
N LYS A 113 3.91 10.29 11.21
CA LYS A 113 4.16 11.73 11.46
C LYS A 113 5.39 12.26 10.71
N ASN A 114 6.40 11.41 10.55
CA ASN A 114 7.69 11.77 9.98
C ASN A 114 7.85 11.37 8.51
N ARG A 115 6.79 10.89 7.86
CA ARG A 115 6.82 10.42 6.48
C ARG A 115 6.72 11.57 5.48
N TRP A 116 7.58 11.55 4.48
CA TRP A 116 7.63 12.48 3.35
C TRP A 116 7.74 11.70 2.05
N VAL A 117 7.12 12.19 0.98
CA VAL A 117 7.07 11.48 -0.31
C VAL A 117 7.40 12.43 -1.44
N HIS A 118 8.25 11.97 -2.35
CA HIS A 118 8.48 12.63 -3.63
C HIS A 118 7.45 12.11 -4.66
N LEU A 119 6.40 12.88 -4.93
CA LEU A 119 5.25 12.41 -5.73
C LEU A 119 5.62 11.85 -7.11
N PRO A 120 6.44 12.51 -7.93
CA PRO A 120 6.76 12.04 -9.29
C PRO A 120 7.43 10.66 -9.31
N SER A 121 8.18 10.32 -8.26
CA SER A 121 8.97 9.09 -8.22
C SER A 121 8.44 8.03 -7.26
N GLY A 122 7.53 8.40 -6.37
CA GLY A 122 7.09 7.56 -5.26
C GLY A 122 8.14 7.32 -4.15
N ARG A 123 9.34 7.92 -4.22
CA ARG A 123 10.36 7.78 -3.16
C ARG A 123 9.82 8.27 -1.82
N VAL A 124 10.09 7.51 -0.77
CA VAL A 124 9.60 7.78 0.60
C VAL A 124 10.78 8.04 1.53
N TYR A 125 10.70 9.13 2.27
CA TYR A 125 11.62 9.52 3.33
C TYR A 125 10.91 9.48 4.68
N ASN A 126 11.66 9.21 5.74
CA ASN A 126 11.17 9.20 7.10
C ASN A 126 12.21 9.91 7.98
N ILE A 127 11.84 11.07 8.54
CA ILE A 127 12.74 11.83 9.40
C ILE A 127 13.11 10.97 10.62
N GLY A 128 14.41 10.75 10.81
CA GLY A 128 14.97 9.90 11.87
C GLY A 128 15.31 8.46 11.46
N PHE A 129 14.82 7.98 10.32
CA PHE A 129 15.14 6.65 9.77
C PHE A 129 15.92 6.75 8.46
N ASN A 130 15.36 7.46 7.48
CA ASN A 130 15.98 7.75 6.20
C ASN A 130 15.68 9.21 5.85
N THR A 131 16.22 10.10 6.68
CA THR A 131 16.12 11.56 6.53
C THR A 131 16.72 11.98 5.18
N PRO A 132 16.05 12.86 4.40
CA PRO A 132 16.64 13.40 3.19
C PRO A 132 17.89 14.23 3.53
N LYS A 133 18.84 14.32 2.60
CA LYS A 133 20.07 15.12 2.74
C LYS A 133 19.75 16.60 2.95
N ALA A 134 18.72 17.10 2.28
CA ALA A 134 18.19 18.44 2.45
C ALA A 134 16.73 18.37 2.92
N MET A 135 16.39 19.18 3.93
CA MET A 135 15.04 19.16 4.52
C MET A 135 13.97 19.43 3.46
N LYS A 136 12.97 18.53 3.40
CA LYS A 136 11.84 18.58 2.46
C LYS A 136 12.24 18.54 0.97
N LYS A 137 13.44 18.09 0.64
CA LYS A 137 13.91 17.94 -0.75
C LYS A 137 14.23 16.48 -1.07
N ASP A 138 13.92 16.06 -2.29
CA ASP A 138 14.30 14.74 -2.78
C ASP A 138 15.81 14.66 -3.05
N ASP A 139 16.46 13.58 -2.60
CA ASP A 139 17.91 13.40 -2.71
C ASP A 139 18.42 13.22 -4.14
N ILE A 140 17.55 12.88 -5.10
CA ILE A 140 17.91 12.61 -6.49
C ILE A 140 17.60 13.82 -7.37
N THR A 141 16.39 14.37 -7.26
CA THR A 141 15.94 15.46 -8.15
C THR A 141 16.04 16.84 -7.53
N GLY A 142 16.16 16.95 -6.21
CA GLY A 142 16.10 18.24 -5.49
C GLY A 142 14.71 18.88 -5.45
N GLU A 143 13.68 18.20 -5.96
CA GLU A 143 12.29 18.64 -5.95
C GLU A 143 11.67 18.52 -4.55
N ASP A 144 10.52 19.17 -4.35
CA ASP A 144 9.86 19.21 -3.05
C ASP A 144 9.26 17.86 -2.65
N LEU A 145 9.46 17.51 -1.38
CA LEU A 145 8.75 16.43 -0.73
C LEU A 145 7.46 16.95 -0.11
N VAL A 146 6.43 16.12 -0.13
CA VAL A 146 5.14 16.43 0.49
C VAL A 146 4.73 15.36 1.48
N GLN A 147 3.88 15.74 2.44
CA GLN A 147 3.12 14.79 3.24
C GLN A 147 1.80 14.50 2.54
N ARG A 148 1.35 13.24 2.56
CA ARG A 148 0.09 12.89 1.92
C ARG A 148 -1.08 13.35 2.80
N PRO A 149 -2.23 13.74 2.20
CA PRO A 149 -3.42 14.09 2.98
C PRO A 149 -3.89 12.96 3.91
N ASP A 150 -3.71 11.69 3.49
CA ASP A 150 -4.08 10.49 4.23
C ASP A 150 -3.05 10.03 5.29
N ASP A 151 -1.94 10.76 5.46
CA ASP A 151 -0.90 10.51 6.47
C ASP A 151 -1.12 11.36 7.76
N ASN A 152 -2.36 11.82 8.04
CA ASN A 152 -2.68 12.51 9.29
C ASN A 152 -3.03 11.52 10.44
N PRO A 153 -2.84 11.88 11.73
CA PRO A 153 -3.02 10.96 12.85
C PRO A 153 -4.41 10.29 12.92
N LEU A 154 -5.49 11.04 12.65
CA LEU A 154 -6.85 10.52 12.73
C LEU A 154 -7.12 9.49 11.62
N THR A 155 -6.71 9.79 10.39
CA THR A 155 -6.83 8.86 9.26
C THR A 155 -5.99 7.61 9.47
N VAL A 156 -4.78 7.75 10.03
CA VAL A 156 -3.89 6.62 10.34
C VAL A 156 -4.48 5.72 11.41
N GLN A 157 -5.04 6.31 12.47
CA GLN A 157 -5.68 5.56 13.54
C GLN A 157 -6.85 4.71 12.99
N LYS A 158 -7.74 5.32 12.21
CA LYS A 158 -8.83 4.58 11.54
C LYS A 158 -8.31 3.43 10.67
N ARG A 159 -7.22 3.66 9.92
CA ARG A 159 -6.59 2.61 9.10
C ARG A 159 -6.00 1.48 9.93
N LEU A 160 -5.50 1.76 11.13
CA LEU A 160 -4.99 0.75 12.06
C LEU A 160 -6.14 -0.08 12.65
N GLU A 161 -7.21 0.56 13.09
CA GLU A 161 -8.42 -0.12 13.61
C GLU A 161 -9.04 -1.05 12.55
N ILE A 162 -9.15 -0.56 11.31
CA ILE A 162 -9.61 -1.37 10.19
C ILE A 162 -8.62 -2.51 9.92
N TYR A 163 -7.31 -2.23 9.90
CA TYR A 163 -6.31 -3.27 9.68
C TYR A 163 -6.41 -4.40 10.71
N GLU A 164 -6.57 -4.06 11.99
CA GLU A 164 -6.67 -5.05 13.07
C GLU A 164 -7.92 -5.93 12.93
N SER A 165 -9.06 -5.33 12.58
CA SER A 165 -10.33 -6.06 12.40
C SER A 165 -10.38 -6.90 11.13
N THR A 166 -9.72 -6.49 10.04
CA THR A 166 -9.83 -7.19 8.74
C THR A 166 -8.65 -8.11 8.42
N THR A 167 -7.47 -7.90 9.02
CA THR A 167 -6.26 -8.63 8.61
C THR A 167 -6.15 -10.01 9.24
N HIS A 168 -6.61 -10.21 10.48
CA HIS A 168 -6.56 -11.54 11.11
C HIS A 168 -7.26 -12.61 10.26
N PRO A 169 -8.49 -12.41 9.75
CA PRO A 169 -9.13 -13.37 8.83
C PRO A 169 -8.32 -13.67 7.57
N VAL A 170 -7.59 -12.68 7.03
CA VAL A 170 -6.76 -12.86 5.82
C VAL A 170 -5.51 -13.68 6.13
N ILE A 171 -4.86 -13.42 7.28
CA ILE A 171 -3.71 -14.20 7.74
C ILE A 171 -4.12 -15.66 7.93
N ASP A 172 -5.23 -15.90 8.62
CA ASP A 172 -5.73 -17.25 8.89
C ASP A 172 -6.14 -17.97 7.60
N PHE A 173 -6.70 -17.24 6.63
CA PHE A 173 -7.01 -17.79 5.31
C PHE A 173 -5.75 -18.33 4.63
N TYR A 174 -4.66 -17.54 4.58
CA TYR A 174 -3.44 -17.97 3.90
C TYR A 174 -2.68 -19.04 4.67
N LYS A 175 -2.61 -18.98 6.01
CA LYS A 175 -2.02 -20.07 6.82
C LYS A 175 -2.67 -21.43 6.58
N LYS A 176 -3.96 -21.46 6.24
CA LYS A 176 -4.69 -22.71 5.91
C LYS A 176 -4.38 -23.23 4.51
N LYS A 177 -3.74 -22.44 3.64
CA LYS A 177 -3.43 -22.81 2.24
C LYS A 177 -2.00 -23.32 2.05
N GLY A 178 -1.14 -23.18 3.05
CA GLY A 178 0.28 -23.54 3.02
C GLY A 178 1.12 -22.40 3.58
#